data_AF-A0A9D5PR82-F1
#
_entry.id   AF-A0A9D5PR82-F1
#
_cell.length_a   1.000
_cell.length_b   1.000
_cell.length_c   1.000
_cell.angle_alpha   90.00
_cell.angle_beta   90.00
_cell.angle_gamma   90.00
#
_symmetry.space_group_name_H-M   'P 1'
#
loop_
_entity.id
_entity.type
_entity.pdbx_description
1 polymer ?
#
loop_
_entity_poly.entity_id
_entity_poly.type
_entity_poly.pdbx_seq_one_letter_code
_entity_poly.pdbx_strand_id
1 'polypeptide(L)'
;MFTFEDKEFEKSIMDERYHIAVPVVVTQKENGSLELLIYSFCEKIAREFEARFSDSPFSDEAKAFLCEKLTPVMNEIRYETTNACDRISLTYQMTDAAKINPECFRGRAKRLDSLTEKDMENSETEIYAFEINPTDDLDRIFAVWGKRKEIAAFAAINDIAEDKGFYELNVECAEEYRGQGYGSECVAELAKYLLERGVPVEYVTL
;
A
#
# COMPACT_ATOMS: atom_id res chain seq x y z
N MET A 1 7.00 -20.17 4.15
CA MET A 1 7.66 -20.26 2.83
C MET A 1 8.62 -19.10 2.72
N PHE A 2 9.88 -19.35 2.35
CA PHE A 2 10.89 -18.30 2.16
C PHE A 2 11.00 -17.93 0.69
N THR A 3 10.97 -16.64 0.44
CA THR A 3 11.29 -16.04 -0.85
C THR A 3 12.39 -15.01 -0.62
N PHE A 4 13.38 -15.00 -1.50
CA PHE A 4 14.41 -13.98 -1.50
C PHE A 4 13.98 -12.83 -2.41
N GLU A 5 14.31 -11.62 -2.00
CA GLU A 5 14.15 -10.44 -2.85
C GLU A 5 15.00 -10.55 -4.13
N ASP A 6 14.60 -9.79 -5.16
CA ASP A 6 15.41 -9.64 -6.36
C ASP A 6 16.85 -9.19 -6.03
N LYS A 7 17.82 -9.86 -6.66
CA LYS A 7 19.25 -9.64 -6.35
C LYS A 7 19.75 -8.27 -6.81
N GLU A 8 19.23 -7.74 -7.91
CA GLU A 8 19.62 -6.40 -8.38
C GLU A 8 18.98 -5.32 -7.51
N PHE A 9 17.76 -5.55 -7.03
CA PHE A 9 17.13 -4.70 -6.03
C PHE A 9 17.92 -4.72 -4.71
N GLU A 10 18.22 -5.90 -4.16
CA GLU A 10 19.03 -6.03 -2.93
C GLU A 10 20.40 -5.37 -3.09
N LYS A 11 21.08 -5.55 -4.24
CA LYS A 11 22.34 -4.86 -4.52
C LYS A 11 22.18 -3.34 -4.52
N SER A 12 21.08 -2.83 -5.06
CA SER A 12 20.79 -1.39 -5.09
C SER A 12 20.53 -0.82 -3.70
N ILE A 13 19.93 -1.61 -2.80
CA ILE A 13 19.82 -1.28 -1.36
C ILE A 13 21.21 -1.22 -0.73
N MET A 14 22.04 -2.24 -0.96
CA MET A 14 23.41 -2.29 -0.43
C MET A 14 24.32 -1.15 -0.96
N ASP A 15 24.06 -0.69 -2.18
CA ASP A 15 24.73 0.46 -2.82
C ASP A 15 24.11 1.82 -2.41
N GLU A 16 23.18 1.86 -1.44
CA GLU A 16 22.49 3.06 -0.94
C GLU A 16 21.72 3.85 -2.03
N ARG A 17 21.23 3.16 -3.07
CA ARG A 17 20.49 3.80 -4.18
C ARG A 17 19.02 4.08 -3.87
N TYR A 18 18.52 3.56 -2.75
CA TYR A 18 17.14 3.73 -2.29
C TYR A 18 17.10 4.31 -0.88
N HIS A 19 16.13 5.18 -0.61
CA HIS A 19 15.97 5.82 0.70
C HIS A 19 15.37 4.90 1.79
N ILE A 20 14.71 3.80 1.38
CA ILE A 20 13.99 2.88 2.27
C ILE A 20 14.45 1.46 1.97
N ALA A 21 14.65 0.68 3.03
CA ALA A 21 14.96 -0.74 2.96
C ALA A 21 14.03 -1.53 3.89
N VAL A 22 13.42 -2.59 3.39
CA VAL A 22 12.52 -3.47 4.15
C VAL A 22 13.12 -4.88 4.13
N PRO A 23 13.99 -5.22 5.10
CA PRO A 23 14.81 -6.43 5.03
C PRO A 23 14.03 -7.73 5.24
N VAL A 24 12.87 -7.65 5.90
CA VAL A 24 11.98 -8.79 6.18
C VAL A 24 10.54 -8.31 6.06
N VAL A 25 9.75 -8.96 5.21
CA VAL A 25 8.29 -8.84 5.14
C VAL A 25 7.69 -10.18 5.56
N VAL A 26 6.81 -10.14 6.56
CA VAL A 26 6.10 -11.33 7.05
C VAL A 26 4.64 -11.22 6.66
N THR A 27 4.14 -12.19 5.89
CA THR A 27 2.75 -12.25 5.46
C THR A 27 2.09 -13.49 6.02
N GLN A 28 0.96 -13.33 6.71
CA GLN A 28 0.10 -14.43 7.11
C GLN A 28 -1.13 -14.46 6.21
N LYS A 29 -1.32 -15.57 5.51
CA LYS A 29 -2.51 -15.80 4.67
C LYS A 29 -3.70 -16.22 5.53
N GLU A 30 -4.92 -16.11 4.98
CA GLU A 30 -6.16 -16.52 5.67
C GLU A 30 -6.14 -17.97 6.15
N ASN A 31 -5.44 -18.86 5.44
CA ASN A 31 -5.28 -20.27 5.81
C ASN A 31 -4.26 -20.49 6.95
N GLY A 32 -3.72 -19.42 7.54
CA GLY A 32 -2.70 -19.44 8.60
C GLY A 32 -1.27 -19.66 8.10
N SER A 33 -1.06 -19.91 6.80
CA SER A 33 0.28 -20.10 6.26
C SER A 33 1.10 -18.80 6.28
N LEU A 34 2.40 -18.94 6.57
CA LEU A 34 3.34 -17.82 6.60
C LEU A 34 4.23 -17.79 5.37
N GLU A 35 4.41 -16.59 4.85
CA GLU A 35 5.36 -16.26 3.80
C GLU A 35 6.31 -15.17 4.29
N LEU A 36 7.59 -15.38 4.05
CA LEU A 36 8.65 -14.44 4.40
C LEU A 36 9.36 -14.04 3.12
N LEU A 37 9.29 -12.77 2.76
CA LEU A 37 10.14 -12.14 1.75
C LEU A 37 11.31 -11.47 2.47
N ILE A 38 12.53 -11.83 2.09
CA ILE A 38 13.72 -11.41 2.82
C ILE A 38 14.85 -11.00 1.89
N TYR A 39 15.69 -10.07 2.36
CA TYR A 39 17.02 -9.91 1.79
C TYR A 39 17.90 -11.10 2.17
N SER A 40 18.79 -11.50 1.26
CA SER A 40 19.61 -12.70 1.39
C SER A 40 20.51 -12.66 2.63
N PHE A 41 21.05 -11.48 2.98
CA PHE A 41 21.87 -11.30 4.17
C PHE A 41 21.08 -11.41 5.50
N CYS A 42 19.75 -11.42 5.46
CA CYS A 42 18.88 -11.59 6.63
C CYS A 42 18.40 -13.04 6.84
N GLU A 43 18.79 -13.99 6.00
CA GLU A 43 18.28 -15.38 6.02
C GLU A 43 18.37 -16.03 7.39
N LYS A 44 19.52 -15.91 8.06
CA LYS A 44 19.72 -16.53 9.37
C LYS A 44 18.73 -15.99 10.42
N ILE A 45 18.48 -14.68 10.42
CA ILE A 45 17.56 -14.02 11.34
C ILE A 45 16.13 -14.48 11.04
N ALA A 46 15.75 -14.53 9.76
CA ALA A 46 14.42 -14.92 9.35
C ALA A 46 14.10 -16.40 9.65
N ARG A 47 15.10 -17.30 9.54
CA ARG A 47 14.97 -18.70 9.97
C ARG A 47 14.77 -18.84 11.48
N GLU A 48 15.48 -18.05 12.28
CA GLU A 48 15.28 -18.03 13.73
C GLU A 48 13.90 -17.47 14.09
N PHE A 49 13.45 -16.43 13.39
CA PHE A 49 12.10 -15.89 13.55
C PHE A 49 11.03 -16.96 13.28
N GLU A 50 11.08 -17.63 12.13
CA GLU A 50 10.08 -18.65 11.75
C GLU A 50 10.04 -19.80 12.78
N ALA A 51 11.20 -20.24 13.26
CA ALA A 51 11.31 -21.31 14.24
C ALA A 51 10.72 -20.94 15.62
N ARG A 52 10.73 -19.65 15.98
CA ARG A 52 10.30 -19.18 17.31
C ARG A 52 8.89 -18.60 17.34
N PHE A 53 8.45 -18.01 16.24
CA PHE A 53 7.27 -17.14 16.21
C PHE A 53 6.25 -17.52 15.14
N SER A 54 6.38 -18.66 14.46
CA SER A 54 5.42 -19.08 13.41
C SER A 54 3.97 -19.18 13.90
N ASP A 55 3.75 -19.54 15.17
CA ASP A 55 2.40 -19.60 15.74
C ASP A 55 1.83 -18.21 16.08
N SER A 56 2.70 -17.20 16.29
CA SER A 56 2.33 -15.84 16.70
C SER A 56 3.26 -14.80 16.05
N PRO A 57 3.26 -14.68 14.70
CA PRO A 57 4.27 -13.92 13.95
C PRO A 57 4.19 -12.40 14.16
N PHE A 58 3.03 -11.92 14.62
CA PHE A 58 2.77 -10.50 14.87
C PHE A 58 2.69 -10.14 16.36
N SER A 59 3.18 -11.02 17.25
CA SER A 59 3.26 -10.70 18.68
C SER A 59 4.29 -9.60 18.94
N ASP A 60 4.17 -8.92 20.09
CA ASP A 60 5.13 -7.89 20.48
C ASP A 60 6.55 -8.46 20.66
N GLU A 61 6.67 -9.70 21.11
CA GLU A 61 7.95 -10.41 21.22
C GLU A 61 8.56 -10.73 19.85
N ALA A 62 7.74 -11.11 18.87
CA ALA A 62 8.17 -11.40 17.50
C ALA A 62 8.69 -10.13 16.82
N LYS A 63 7.96 -9.01 16.97
CA LYS A 63 8.37 -7.67 16.52
C LYS A 63 9.66 -7.22 17.19
N ALA A 64 9.75 -7.31 18.52
CA ALA A 64 10.93 -6.92 19.27
C ALA A 64 12.16 -7.73 18.85
N PHE A 65 12.01 -9.03 18.60
CA PHE A 65 13.09 -9.88 18.10
C PHE A 65 13.61 -9.40 16.74
N LEU A 66 12.72 -9.14 15.77
CA LEU A 66 13.13 -8.67 14.44
C LEU A 66 13.84 -7.31 14.55
N CYS A 67 13.29 -6.36 15.29
CA CYS A 67 13.93 -5.07 15.51
C CYS A 67 15.31 -5.20 16.16
N GLU A 68 15.44 -6.02 17.22
CA GLU A 68 16.72 -6.26 17.91
C GLU A 68 17.78 -6.86 16.96
N LYS A 69 17.40 -7.83 16.14
CA LYS A 69 18.35 -8.54 15.26
C LYS A 69 18.66 -7.80 13.97
N LEU A 70 17.69 -7.08 13.41
CA LEU A 70 17.87 -6.38 12.13
C LEU A 70 18.54 -5.02 12.31
N THR A 71 18.33 -4.32 13.43
CA THR A 71 18.91 -2.98 13.64
C THR A 71 20.42 -2.94 13.44
N PRO A 72 21.24 -3.84 14.04
CA PRO A 72 22.68 -3.84 13.81
C PRO A 72 23.05 -4.09 12.34
N VAL A 73 22.34 -4.99 11.66
CA VAL A 73 22.57 -5.34 10.25
C VAL A 73 22.27 -4.15 9.34
N MET A 74 21.15 -3.45 9.58
CA MET A 74 20.78 -2.26 8.80
C MET A 74 21.74 -1.10 9.05
N ASN A 75 22.21 -0.92 10.30
CA ASN A 75 23.21 0.10 10.63
C ASN A 75 24.56 -0.17 9.93
N GLU A 76 24.97 -1.44 9.78
CA GLU A 76 26.19 -1.81 9.04
C GLU A 76 26.13 -1.38 7.56
N ILE A 77 24.93 -1.35 6.99
CA ILE A 77 24.67 -0.89 5.61
C ILE A 77 24.12 0.55 5.55
N ARG A 78 24.30 1.32 6.64
CA ARG A 78 24.00 2.77 6.75
C ARG A 78 22.53 3.17 6.70
N TYR A 79 21.62 2.22 6.89
CA TYR A 79 20.21 2.54 7.09
C TYR A 79 19.92 2.75 8.58
N GLU A 80 19.29 3.88 8.91
CA GLU A 80 18.80 4.16 10.25
C GLU A 80 17.43 3.52 10.48
N THR A 81 17.29 2.78 11.59
CA THR A 81 15.99 2.28 12.02
C THR A 81 15.21 3.39 12.74
N THR A 82 14.10 3.82 12.16
CA THR A 82 13.23 4.88 12.73
C THR A 82 12.10 4.29 13.58
N ASN A 83 11.24 5.14 14.17
CA ASN A 83 10.06 4.74 14.94
C ASN A 83 8.99 3.97 14.14
N ALA A 84 9.19 3.80 12.82
CA ALA A 84 8.36 2.97 11.95
C ALA A 84 9.04 1.64 11.59
N CYS A 85 9.93 1.15 12.47
CA CYS A 85 10.72 -0.08 12.28
C CYS A 85 9.87 -1.35 12.15
N ASP A 86 8.64 -1.33 12.65
CA ASP A 86 7.63 -2.35 12.42
C ASP A 86 6.29 -1.70 12.01
N ARG A 87 5.69 -2.25 10.96
CA ARG A 87 4.32 -1.90 10.54
C ARG A 87 3.57 -3.17 10.22
N ILE A 88 2.35 -3.27 10.74
CA ILE A 88 1.40 -4.30 10.36
C ILE A 88 0.39 -3.63 9.45
N SER A 89 0.20 -4.19 8.27
CA SER A 89 -0.86 -3.79 7.37
C SER A 89 -1.83 -4.94 7.15
N LEU A 90 -3.07 -4.60 6.82
CA LEU A 90 -4.07 -5.54 6.35
C LEU A 90 -4.23 -5.35 4.84
N THR A 91 -4.01 -6.42 4.09
CA THR A 91 -4.21 -6.44 2.64
C THR A 91 -5.53 -7.14 2.34
N TYR A 92 -6.44 -6.43 1.69
CA TYR A 92 -7.74 -6.94 1.26
C TYR A 92 -7.71 -7.15 -0.25
N GLN A 93 -7.93 -8.37 -0.70
CA GLN A 93 -7.92 -8.72 -2.13
C GLN A 93 -9.34 -8.98 -2.64
N MET A 94 -9.61 -8.53 -3.86
CA MET A 94 -10.90 -8.73 -4.51
C MET A 94 -10.71 -9.12 -5.98
N THR A 95 -11.54 -10.07 -6.43
CA THR A 95 -11.60 -10.56 -7.82
C THR A 95 -13.01 -10.53 -8.40
N ASP A 96 -14.00 -10.12 -7.59
CA ASP A 96 -15.41 -10.15 -7.95
C ASP A 96 -16.09 -8.82 -7.55
N ALA A 97 -16.47 -8.04 -8.56
CA ALA A 97 -17.14 -6.74 -8.37
C ALA A 97 -18.47 -6.88 -7.59
N ALA A 98 -19.14 -8.04 -7.65
CA ALA A 98 -20.41 -8.26 -6.94
C ALA A 98 -20.25 -8.29 -5.41
N LYS A 99 -19.02 -8.44 -4.90
CA LYS A 99 -18.71 -8.43 -3.46
C LYS A 99 -18.47 -7.04 -2.89
N ILE A 100 -18.42 -6.00 -3.72
CA ILE A 100 -18.26 -4.62 -3.24
C ILE A 100 -19.53 -4.25 -2.44
N ASN A 101 -19.34 -3.71 -1.23
CA ASN A 101 -20.47 -3.26 -0.41
C ASN A 101 -21.26 -2.18 -1.18
N PRO A 102 -22.55 -2.40 -1.48
CA PRO A 102 -23.35 -1.44 -2.25
C PRO A 102 -23.50 -0.07 -1.55
N GLU A 103 -23.36 -0.01 -0.22
CA GLU A 103 -23.42 1.25 0.54
C GLU A 103 -22.25 2.21 0.28
N CYS A 104 -21.17 1.70 -0.32
CA CYS A 104 -20.04 2.52 -0.74
C CYS A 104 -20.38 3.38 -1.97
N PHE A 105 -21.38 3.01 -2.77
CA PHE A 105 -21.79 3.77 -3.96
C PHE A 105 -22.83 4.83 -3.60
N ARG A 106 -22.46 6.11 -3.70
CA ARG A 106 -23.36 7.23 -3.35
C ARG A 106 -23.56 8.22 -4.51
N GLY A 107 -23.00 7.91 -5.68
CA GLY A 107 -23.19 8.67 -6.92
C GLY A 107 -22.46 10.02 -6.98
N ARG A 108 -21.51 10.28 -6.06
CA ARG A 108 -20.68 11.48 -6.02
C ARG A 108 -19.35 11.30 -6.74
N ALA A 109 -18.81 10.08 -6.73
CA ALA A 109 -17.53 9.79 -7.38
C ALA A 109 -17.66 9.87 -8.90
N LYS A 110 -16.64 10.43 -9.54
CA LYS A 110 -16.52 10.49 -11.00
C LYS A 110 -15.12 10.12 -11.41
N ARG A 111 -15.03 9.43 -12.54
CA ARG A 111 -13.75 9.19 -13.20
C ARG A 111 -13.15 10.52 -13.66
N LEU A 112 -11.86 10.69 -13.43
CA LEU A 112 -11.11 11.84 -13.90
C LEU A 112 -10.59 11.58 -15.30
N ASP A 113 -11.29 12.07 -16.33
CA ASP A 113 -10.80 11.98 -17.71
C ASP A 113 -9.71 13.05 -18.00
N SER A 114 -9.61 14.08 -17.15
CA SER A 114 -8.58 15.13 -17.17
C SER A 114 -8.60 15.90 -15.85
N LEU A 115 -7.43 16.28 -15.31
CA LEU A 115 -7.32 17.31 -14.28
C LEU A 115 -7.22 18.69 -14.94
N THR A 116 -8.07 19.65 -14.56
CA THR A 116 -7.88 21.04 -14.98
C THR A 116 -7.05 21.79 -13.95
N GLU A 117 -6.28 22.81 -14.36
CA GLU A 117 -5.56 23.70 -13.43
C GLU A 117 -6.50 24.27 -12.35
N LYS A 118 -7.78 24.45 -12.67
CA LYS A 118 -8.81 24.91 -11.74
C LYS A 118 -9.23 23.85 -10.70
N ASP A 119 -9.13 22.56 -11.01
CA ASP A 119 -9.34 21.48 -10.03
C ASP A 119 -8.19 21.40 -9.03
N MET A 120 -6.98 21.81 -9.46
CA MET A 120 -5.78 21.92 -8.64
C MET A 120 -5.75 23.21 -7.79
N GLU A 121 -6.17 24.35 -8.35
CA GLU A 121 -6.17 25.65 -7.65
C GLU A 121 -7.18 25.72 -6.50
N ASN A 122 -8.24 24.91 -6.50
CA ASN A 122 -9.30 24.95 -5.49
C ASN A 122 -9.03 24.05 -4.27
N SER A 123 -7.92 23.31 -4.21
CA SER A 123 -7.55 22.53 -3.02
C SER A 123 -6.48 23.26 -2.20
N GLU A 124 -6.90 23.85 -1.08
CA GLU A 124 -5.95 24.24 -0.01
C GLU A 124 -5.48 23.03 0.81
N THR A 125 -5.86 21.82 0.41
CA THR A 125 -5.69 20.58 1.15
C THR A 125 -4.45 19.81 0.70
N GLU A 126 -3.66 19.35 1.68
CA GLU A 126 -2.46 18.50 1.56
C GLU A 126 -2.63 17.21 0.75
N ILE A 127 -3.85 16.92 0.24
CA ILE A 127 -4.18 15.78 -0.62
C ILE A 127 -3.22 15.67 -1.82
N TYR A 128 -2.68 16.78 -2.31
CA TYR A 128 -1.78 16.83 -3.47
C TYR A 128 -0.29 16.67 -3.15
N ALA A 129 0.10 16.38 -1.90
CA ALA A 129 1.51 16.11 -1.59
C ALA A 129 2.03 14.82 -2.26
N PHE A 130 1.12 13.92 -2.68
CA PHE A 130 1.37 12.91 -3.71
C PHE A 130 0.74 13.41 -5.01
N GLU A 131 1.55 14.06 -5.84
CA GLU A 131 1.14 14.61 -7.13
C GLU A 131 0.44 13.50 -7.94
N ILE A 132 -0.86 13.65 -8.23
CA ILE A 132 -1.46 12.93 -9.35
C ILE A 132 -0.65 13.39 -10.57
N ASN A 133 0.22 12.54 -11.06
CA ASN A 133 1.10 12.93 -12.14
C ASN A 133 0.23 12.99 -13.41
N PRO A 134 0.23 14.11 -14.15
CA PRO A 134 -0.55 14.20 -15.39
C PRO A 134 -0.16 13.15 -16.45
N THR A 135 0.95 12.44 -16.26
CA THR A 135 1.35 11.29 -17.08
C THR A 135 0.84 9.94 -16.58
N ASP A 136 0.23 9.88 -15.40
CA ASP A 136 -0.46 8.68 -14.93
C ASP A 136 -1.60 8.37 -15.89
N ASP A 137 -1.95 7.09 -16.03
CA ASP A 137 -3.10 6.66 -16.83
C ASP A 137 -4.38 7.17 -16.11
N LEU A 138 -4.73 8.44 -16.37
CA LEU A 138 -5.82 9.18 -15.71
C LEU A 138 -7.15 8.41 -15.80
N ASP A 139 -7.27 7.53 -16.79
CA ASP A 139 -8.39 6.62 -16.99
C ASP A 139 -8.65 5.65 -15.81
N ARG A 140 -7.74 5.59 -14.83
CA ARG A 140 -7.83 4.78 -13.61
C ARG A 140 -7.88 5.62 -12.33
N ILE A 141 -8.31 6.88 -12.41
CA ILE A 141 -8.48 7.74 -11.24
C ILE A 141 -9.95 8.10 -11.04
N PHE A 142 -10.45 7.94 -9.82
CA PHE A 142 -11.80 8.36 -9.41
C PHE A 142 -11.72 9.39 -8.29
N ALA A 143 -12.49 10.47 -8.41
CA ALA A 143 -12.52 11.55 -7.43
C ALA A 143 -13.93 11.90 -6.98
N VAL A 144 -14.06 12.42 -5.76
CA VAL A 144 -15.27 13.05 -5.22
C VAL A 144 -14.96 14.50 -4.90
N TRP A 145 -15.83 15.41 -5.32
CA TRP A 145 -15.69 16.83 -5.04
C TRP A 145 -16.44 17.24 -3.77
N GLY A 146 -15.82 18.13 -3.01
CA GLY A 146 -16.43 18.81 -1.88
C GLY A 146 -17.46 19.86 -2.30
N LYS A 147 -18.09 20.49 -1.31
CA LYS A 147 -19.17 21.48 -1.56
C LYS A 147 -18.66 22.74 -2.25
N ARG A 148 -17.37 23.05 -2.15
CA ARG A 148 -16.72 24.22 -2.76
C ARG A 148 -16.09 23.90 -4.11
N LYS A 149 -16.33 22.69 -4.65
CA LYS A 149 -15.76 22.18 -5.90
C LYS A 149 -14.24 21.93 -5.84
N GLU A 150 -13.71 21.72 -4.65
CA GLU A 150 -12.41 21.14 -4.39
C GLU A 150 -12.46 19.61 -4.49
N ILE A 151 -11.34 18.94 -4.76
CA ILE A 151 -11.27 17.48 -4.61
C ILE A 151 -11.27 17.15 -3.11
N ALA A 152 -12.28 16.41 -2.66
CA ALA A 152 -12.41 15.97 -1.27
C ALA A 152 -11.74 14.62 -1.02
N ALA A 153 -11.76 13.74 -2.03
CA ALA A 153 -11.05 12.47 -2.02
C ALA A 153 -10.76 12.01 -3.45
N PHE A 154 -9.71 11.22 -3.63
CA PHE A 154 -9.45 10.50 -4.88
C PHE A 154 -8.92 9.09 -4.61
N ALA A 155 -9.10 8.20 -5.57
CA ALA A 155 -8.49 6.88 -5.59
C ALA A 155 -7.79 6.63 -6.92
N ALA A 156 -6.64 5.98 -6.89
CA ALA A 156 -5.79 5.65 -8.04
C ALA A 156 -5.15 4.27 -7.82
N ILE A 157 -4.41 3.78 -8.82
CA ILE A 157 -3.57 2.58 -8.67
C ILE A 157 -2.18 3.02 -8.24
N ASN A 158 -1.56 2.26 -7.34
CA ASN A 158 -0.16 2.44 -6.98
C ASN A 158 0.74 1.78 -8.05
N ASP A 159 1.71 2.51 -8.59
CA ASP A 159 2.53 2.12 -9.76
C ASP A 159 3.40 0.87 -9.57
N ILE A 160 3.47 0.31 -8.36
CA ILE A 160 4.40 -0.78 -7.99
C ILE A 160 3.74 -2.18 -8.07
N ALA A 161 2.47 -2.29 -8.46
CA ALA A 161 1.70 -3.52 -8.26
C ALA A 161 1.69 -4.53 -9.43
N GLU A 162 2.26 -4.22 -10.60
CA GLU A 162 2.08 -5.05 -11.80
C GLU A 162 2.61 -6.50 -11.64
N ASP A 163 3.61 -6.73 -10.80
CA ASP A 163 4.28 -8.04 -10.67
C ASP A 163 3.53 -9.06 -9.78
N LYS A 164 2.47 -8.64 -9.06
CA LYS A 164 1.77 -9.51 -8.08
C LYS A 164 0.40 -10.01 -8.55
N GLY A 165 -0.03 -9.65 -9.76
CA GLY A 165 -1.31 -10.06 -10.33
C GLY A 165 -2.55 -9.36 -9.73
N PHE A 166 -2.34 -8.41 -8.82
CA PHE A 166 -3.36 -7.52 -8.27
C PHE A 166 -2.90 -6.08 -8.41
N TYR A 167 -3.81 -5.17 -8.73
CA TYR A 167 -3.54 -3.74 -8.71
C TYR A 167 -3.82 -3.18 -7.32
N GLU A 168 -2.79 -2.64 -6.67
CA GLU A 168 -2.92 -1.99 -5.38
C GLU A 168 -3.63 -0.65 -5.56
N LEU A 169 -4.74 -0.46 -4.85
CA LEU A 169 -5.52 0.77 -4.85
C LEU A 169 -5.02 1.69 -3.75
N ASN A 170 -4.73 2.93 -4.10
CA ASN A 170 -4.47 4.01 -3.14
C ASN A 170 -5.69 4.93 -3.05
N VAL A 171 -5.92 5.51 -1.87
CA VAL A 171 -6.95 6.52 -1.63
C VAL A 171 -6.45 7.61 -0.72
N GLU A 172 -6.67 8.84 -1.15
CA GLU A 172 -6.43 10.03 -0.34
C GLU A 172 -7.74 10.75 -0.07
N CYS A 173 -7.87 11.27 1.15
CA CYS A 173 -9.07 11.98 1.59
C CYS A 173 -8.68 13.13 2.52
N ALA A 174 -9.15 14.33 2.18
CA ALA A 174 -8.98 15.52 3.00
C ALA A 174 -9.57 15.30 4.38
N GLU A 175 -8.90 15.84 5.40
CA GLU A 175 -9.19 15.59 6.81
C GLU A 175 -10.64 15.93 7.16
N GLU A 176 -11.14 17.07 6.70
CA GLU A 176 -12.50 17.54 6.94
C GLU A 176 -13.58 16.69 6.26
N TYR A 177 -13.21 15.80 5.34
CA TYR A 177 -14.09 14.87 4.62
C TYR A 177 -13.96 13.42 5.10
N ARG A 178 -13.01 13.11 6.00
CA ARG A 178 -12.83 11.76 6.58
C ARG A 178 -14.04 11.33 7.41
N GLY A 179 -14.26 10.02 7.51
CA GLY A 179 -15.40 9.43 8.23
C GLY A 179 -16.77 9.64 7.56
N GLN A 180 -16.83 10.40 6.47
CA GLN A 180 -18.07 10.69 5.73
C GLN A 180 -18.17 9.86 4.45
N GLY A 181 -17.33 8.83 4.30
CA GLY A 181 -17.26 7.89 3.17
C GLY A 181 -17.04 8.51 1.79
N TYR A 182 -16.26 9.59 1.72
CA TYR A 182 -15.74 10.12 0.44
C TYR A 182 -14.70 9.16 -0.14
N GLY A 183 -13.67 8.80 0.63
CA GLY A 183 -12.63 7.86 0.19
C GLY A 183 -13.17 6.47 -0.15
N SER A 184 -14.07 5.92 0.69
CA SER A 184 -14.68 4.60 0.43
C SER A 184 -15.44 4.53 -0.88
N GLU A 185 -16.04 5.65 -1.30
CA GLU A 185 -16.77 5.74 -2.55
C GLU A 185 -15.82 5.79 -3.75
N CYS A 186 -14.73 6.57 -3.67
CA CYS A 186 -13.68 6.60 -4.71
C CYS A 186 -13.08 5.20 -4.93
N VAL A 187 -12.68 4.53 -3.85
CA VAL A 187 -12.09 3.18 -3.92
C VAL A 187 -13.09 2.17 -4.47
N ALA A 188 -14.36 2.22 -4.06
CA ALA A 188 -15.38 1.30 -4.55
C ALA A 188 -15.63 1.47 -6.06
N GLU A 189 -15.68 2.69 -6.57
CA GLU A 189 -15.83 2.94 -8.01
C GLU A 189 -14.60 2.50 -8.80
N LEU A 190 -13.39 2.78 -8.31
CA LEU A 190 -12.15 2.32 -8.95
C LEU A 190 -12.05 0.78 -8.96
N ALA A 191 -12.31 0.15 -7.81
CA ALA A 191 -12.33 -1.30 -7.68
C ALA A 191 -13.33 -1.92 -8.65
N LYS A 192 -14.56 -1.40 -8.70
CA LYS A 192 -15.60 -1.85 -9.63
C LYS A 192 -15.13 -1.72 -11.09
N TYR A 193 -14.58 -0.56 -11.46
CA TYR A 193 -14.10 -0.28 -12.81
C TYR A 193 -13.05 -1.31 -13.27
N LEU A 194 -12.09 -1.64 -12.41
CA LEU A 194 -11.02 -2.61 -12.69
C LEU A 194 -11.54 -4.05 -12.70
N LEU A 195 -12.35 -4.43 -11.72
CA LEU A 195 -12.91 -5.77 -11.60
C LEU A 195 -13.85 -6.13 -12.76
N GLU A 196 -14.65 -5.18 -13.24
CA GLU A 196 -15.49 -5.36 -14.44
C GLU A 196 -14.68 -5.59 -15.72
N ARG A 197 -13.37 -5.24 -15.71
CA ARG A 197 -12.41 -5.51 -16.79
C ARG A 197 -11.58 -6.77 -16.54
N GLY A 198 -11.89 -7.52 -15.48
CA GLY A 198 -11.15 -8.72 -15.11
C GLY A 198 -9.78 -8.43 -14.51
N VAL A 199 -9.55 -7.21 -14.01
CA VAL A 199 -8.32 -6.83 -13.30
C VAL A 199 -8.55 -7.00 -11.80
N PRO A 200 -7.88 -7.96 -11.13
CA PRO A 200 -7.94 -8.11 -9.68
C PRO A 200 -7.34 -6.90 -8.97
N VAL A 201 -7.89 -6.57 -7.80
CA VAL A 201 -7.45 -5.40 -7.02
C VAL A 201 -7.12 -5.80 -5.59
N GLU A 202 -6.20 -5.05 -5.00
CA GLU A 202 -5.90 -5.14 -3.57
C GLU A 202 -5.92 -3.76 -2.91
N TYR A 203 -6.25 -3.72 -1.63
CA TYR A 203 -6.27 -2.50 -0.83
C TYR A 203 -5.51 -2.75 0.47
N VAL A 204 -4.56 -1.89 0.77
CA VAL A 204 -3.70 -2.00 1.95
C VAL A 204 -4.09 -0.95 2.98
N THR A 205 -4.40 -1.36 4.19
CA THR A 205 -4.67 -0.45 5.32
C THR A 205 -3.60 -0.60 6.39
N LEU A 206 -3.18 0.52 6.97
CA LEU A 206 -2.31 0.58 8.15
C LEU A 206 -3.12 0.58 9.45
#